data_AF-C1MZT8-F1
#
_entry.id   AF-C1MZT8-F1
#
_cell.length_a   1.000
_cell.length_b   1.000
_cell.length_c   1.000
_cell.angle_alpha   90.00
_cell.angle_beta   90.00
_cell.angle_gamma   90.00
#
_symmetry.space_group_name_H-M   'P 1'
#
loop_
_entity.id
_entity.type
_entity.pdbx_description
1 polymer ?
#
loop_
_entity_poly.entity_id
_entity_poly.type
_entity_poly.pdbx_seq_one_letter_code
_entity_poly.pdbx_strand_id
1 'polypeptide(L)'
;MSELQIRREKFSHFEKHCTQITEGLYVAGDLVAKNRATLDEHGITHVINCVGFLIPNYFEGDMTYFPLWLHDTPNEDIICVVYDCIDYVRTSHRSHDGQGRTLVHCSQGVSRSVSIAIAYVMWKDGGNYDETFKVVKARRGIANPNIGFTSQILIWDKRRRTESLPGGGVDRLYVIAPQSEHDPKYLVAKQVTIGGGDGGKIGVELLDSRCVFVFQTKSGVVYVWLGKDSES
;
A
#
# COMPACT_ATOMS: atom_id res chain seq x y z
N MET A 1 17.56 -31.93 -1.72
CA MET A 1 16.30 -31.51 -1.05
C MET A 1 15.27 -31.21 -2.13
N SER A 2 13.98 -31.49 -1.87
CA SER A 2 12.92 -31.17 -2.84
C SER A 2 12.63 -29.67 -2.88
N GLU A 3 12.08 -29.18 -3.98
CA GLU A 3 11.70 -27.76 -4.13
C GLU A 3 10.69 -27.30 -3.06
N LEU A 4 9.75 -28.18 -2.71
CA LEU A 4 8.77 -27.97 -1.63
C LEU A 4 9.45 -27.80 -0.27
N GLN A 5 10.50 -28.58 0.00
CA GLN A 5 11.24 -28.50 1.25
C GLN A 5 12.01 -27.17 1.35
N ILE A 6 12.69 -26.77 0.28
CA ILE A 6 13.38 -25.46 0.19
C ILE A 6 12.39 -24.31 0.41
N ARG A 7 11.19 -24.40 -0.18
CA ARG A 7 10.15 -23.38 -0.02
C ARG A 7 9.66 -23.29 1.43
N ARG A 8 9.46 -24.42 2.10
CA ARG A 8 9.06 -24.48 3.52
C ARG A 8 10.14 -23.93 4.45
N GLU A 9 11.40 -24.28 4.21
CA GLU A 9 12.53 -23.79 5.00
C GLU A 9 12.69 -22.27 4.85
N LYS A 10 12.61 -21.74 3.62
CA LYS A 10 12.58 -20.30 3.37
C LYS A 10 11.42 -19.63 4.11
N PHE A 11 10.23 -20.20 4.06
CA PHE A 11 9.07 -19.65 4.75
C PHE A 11 9.28 -19.60 6.26
N SER A 12 9.67 -20.71 6.88
CA SER A 12 9.95 -20.80 8.33
C SER A 12 11.01 -19.78 8.79
N HIS A 13 12.05 -19.58 7.98
CA HIS A 13 13.06 -18.55 8.25
C HIS A 13 12.47 -17.13 8.24
N PHE A 14 11.77 -16.76 7.15
CA PHE A 14 11.27 -15.39 6.98
C PHE A 14 10.03 -15.05 7.82
N GLU A 15 9.33 -16.05 8.35
CA GLU A 15 8.18 -15.86 9.24
C GLU A 15 8.59 -15.14 10.54
N LYS A 16 9.81 -15.41 11.02
CA LYS A 16 10.37 -14.83 12.25
C LYS A 16 11.37 -13.70 12.00
N HIS A 17 11.58 -13.33 10.74
CA HIS A 17 12.64 -12.39 10.36
C HIS A 17 12.07 -11.02 10.00
N CYS A 18 12.49 -10.00 10.75
CA CYS A 18 12.25 -8.59 10.43
C CYS A 18 13.20 -8.17 9.31
N THR A 19 12.70 -8.02 8.09
CA THR A 19 13.58 -7.80 6.93
C THR A 19 13.73 -6.32 6.62
N GLN A 20 14.95 -5.78 6.71
CA GLN A 20 15.23 -4.42 6.27
C GLN A 20 15.23 -4.34 4.74
N ILE A 21 14.30 -3.57 4.17
CA ILE A 21 14.17 -3.38 2.72
C ILE A 21 15.03 -2.24 2.21
N THR A 22 14.98 -1.10 2.90
CA THR A 22 15.83 0.07 2.67
C THR A 22 16.04 0.78 4.01
N GLU A 23 16.85 1.83 4.03
CA GLU A 23 17.09 2.60 5.24
C GLU A 23 15.77 3.07 5.87
N GLY A 24 15.58 2.67 7.12
CA GLY A 24 14.40 2.97 7.93
C GLY A 24 13.11 2.23 7.56
N LEU A 25 13.09 1.33 6.57
CA LEU A 25 11.90 0.58 6.18
C LEU A 25 12.10 -0.93 6.31
N TYR A 26 11.21 -1.58 7.06
CA TYR A 26 11.22 -3.01 7.33
C TYR A 26 9.93 -3.68 6.87
N VAL A 27 10.01 -4.96 6.52
CA VAL A 27 8.86 -5.81 6.18
C VAL A 27 8.89 -7.09 7.00
N ALA A 28 7.74 -7.46 7.55
CA ALA A 28 7.58 -8.74 8.24
C ALA A 28 6.13 -9.28 8.19
N GLY A 29 5.92 -10.44 8.81
CA GLY A 29 4.61 -11.01 9.11
C GLY A 29 4.21 -10.78 10.58
N ASP A 30 3.06 -11.35 10.95
CA ASP A 30 2.47 -11.23 12.29
C ASP A 30 3.42 -11.63 13.43
N LEU A 31 4.16 -12.74 13.27
CA LEU A 31 5.02 -13.26 14.32
C LEU A 31 6.10 -12.26 14.77
N VAL A 32 6.56 -11.41 13.85
CA VAL A 32 7.51 -10.34 14.15
C VAL A 32 6.79 -9.13 14.73
N ALA A 33 5.64 -8.75 14.15
CA ALA A 33 4.86 -7.59 14.60
C ALA A 33 4.40 -7.72 16.07
N LYS A 34 4.17 -8.94 16.56
CA LYS A 34 3.82 -9.21 17.96
C LYS A 34 5.01 -9.41 18.90
N ASN A 35 6.25 -9.40 18.40
CA ASN A 35 7.44 -9.67 19.20
C ASN A 35 8.16 -8.37 19.56
N ARG A 36 7.90 -7.86 20.76
CA ARG A 36 8.47 -6.59 21.23
C ARG A 36 10.00 -6.57 21.19
N ALA A 37 10.65 -7.65 21.63
CA ALA A 37 12.11 -7.73 21.64
C ALA A 37 12.70 -7.58 20.23
N THR A 38 12.09 -8.20 19.22
CA THR A 38 12.52 -8.05 17.82
C THR A 38 12.28 -6.63 17.31
N LEU A 39 11.18 -5.99 17.68
CA LEU A 39 10.90 -4.61 17.27
C LEU A 39 11.91 -3.64 17.90
N ASP A 40 12.22 -3.79 19.19
CA ASP A 40 13.20 -2.97 19.91
C ASP A 40 14.62 -3.16 19.35
N GLU A 41 15.01 -4.41 19.05
CA GLU A 41 16.30 -4.74 18.41
C GLU A 41 16.50 -4.00 17.09
N HIS A 42 15.42 -3.82 16.32
CA HIS A 42 15.44 -3.11 15.03
C HIS A 42 15.12 -1.61 15.16
N GLY A 43 14.89 -1.12 16.38
CA GLY A 43 14.54 0.27 16.65
C GLY A 43 13.23 0.72 16.00
N ILE A 44 12.25 -0.18 15.86
CA ILE A 44 10.96 0.13 15.24
C ILE A 44 10.18 1.13 16.12
N THR A 45 9.78 2.25 15.53
CA THR A 45 8.98 3.29 16.21
C THR A 45 7.60 3.48 15.59
N HIS A 46 7.45 3.07 14.34
CA HIS A 46 6.22 3.22 13.57
C HIS A 46 5.85 1.90 12.90
N VAL A 47 4.55 1.64 12.77
CA VAL A 47 4.04 0.39 12.21
C VAL A 47 2.87 0.67 11.25
N ILE A 48 3.02 0.26 9.99
CA ILE A 48 1.90 0.12 9.06
C ILE A 48 1.36 -1.31 9.18
N ASN A 49 0.15 -1.44 9.74
CA ASN A 49 -0.55 -2.71 9.85
C ASN A 49 -1.50 -2.86 8.65
N CYS A 50 -1.13 -3.68 7.67
CA CYS A 50 -1.92 -3.83 6.45
C CYS A 50 -3.25 -4.58 6.63
N VAL A 51 -3.53 -5.17 7.80
CA VAL A 51 -4.62 -6.13 7.99
C VAL A 51 -5.29 -5.97 9.37
N GLY A 52 -5.69 -4.73 9.67
CA GLY A 52 -6.31 -4.35 10.95
C GLY A 52 -7.62 -5.08 11.28
N PHE A 53 -8.32 -5.69 10.31
CA PHE A 53 -9.51 -6.51 10.59
C PHE A 53 -9.19 -7.87 11.23
N LEU A 54 -7.94 -8.35 11.10
CA LEU A 54 -7.53 -9.68 11.57
C LEU A 54 -6.45 -9.61 12.65
N ILE A 55 -5.53 -8.66 12.52
CA ILE A 55 -4.35 -8.55 13.38
C ILE A 55 -4.43 -7.22 14.13
N PRO A 56 -4.42 -7.24 15.48
CA PRO A 56 -4.46 -6.01 16.26
C PRO A 56 -3.11 -5.28 16.22
N ASN A 57 -3.13 -4.02 16.64
CA ASN A 57 -1.93 -3.27 16.93
C ASN A 57 -1.42 -3.68 18.32
N TYR A 58 -0.29 -4.39 18.39
CA TYR A 58 0.14 -5.04 19.63
C TYR A 58 0.68 -4.09 20.71
N PHE A 59 1.23 -2.93 20.31
CA PHE A 59 1.97 -2.03 21.20
C PHE A 59 1.51 -0.58 21.05
N GLU A 60 0.19 -0.36 20.91
CA GLU A 60 -0.37 0.99 20.92
C GLU A 60 0.01 1.72 22.21
N GLY A 61 0.45 2.98 22.09
CA GLY A 61 0.97 3.79 23.19
C GLY A 61 2.49 3.81 23.28
N ASP A 62 3.16 2.72 22.90
CA ASP A 62 4.63 2.67 22.82
C ASP A 62 5.15 2.95 21.41
N MET A 63 4.36 2.61 20.39
CA MET A 63 4.65 2.83 18.99
C MET A 63 3.49 3.54 18.30
N THR A 64 3.79 4.23 17.22
CA THR A 64 2.76 4.84 16.37
C THR A 64 2.29 3.81 15.36
N TYR A 65 0.99 3.73 15.13
CA TYR A 65 0.39 2.81 14.17
C TYR A 65 -0.35 3.55 13.06
N PHE A 66 -0.28 3.00 11.85
CA PHE A 66 -1.17 3.33 10.73
C PHE A 66 -1.90 2.04 10.31
N PRO A 67 -3.10 1.79 10.86
CA PRO A 67 -3.88 0.62 10.50
C PRO A 67 -4.51 0.79 9.12
N LEU A 68 -4.51 -0.28 8.34
CA LEU A 68 -5.18 -0.42 7.05
C LEU A 68 -5.98 -1.72 7.05
N TRP A 69 -6.96 -1.82 6.17
CA TRP A 69 -7.84 -2.98 6.09
C TRP A 69 -7.81 -3.57 4.68
N LEU A 70 -6.62 -4.03 4.26
CA LEU A 70 -6.41 -4.57 2.92
C LEU A 70 -6.65 -6.09 2.91
N HIS A 71 -7.55 -6.56 2.03
CA HIS A 71 -7.65 -7.97 1.70
C HIS A 71 -6.52 -8.39 0.76
N ASP A 72 -6.05 -9.64 0.87
CA ASP A 72 -5.00 -10.15 -0.03
C ASP A 72 -5.60 -10.78 -1.28
N THR A 73 -6.39 -10.01 -2.01
CA THR A 73 -7.07 -10.47 -3.23
C THR A 73 -6.62 -9.62 -4.41
N PRO A 74 -6.67 -10.15 -5.66
CA PRO A 74 -6.34 -9.37 -6.85
C PRO A 74 -7.24 -8.13 -7.05
N ASN A 75 -8.43 -8.15 -6.45
CA ASN A 75 -9.45 -7.11 -6.59
C ASN A 75 -9.33 -6.00 -5.54
N GLU A 76 -8.54 -6.17 -4.47
CA GLU A 76 -8.34 -5.11 -3.47
C GLU A 76 -7.58 -3.92 -4.09
N ASP A 77 -8.09 -2.69 -3.93
CA ASP A 77 -7.41 -1.47 -4.40
C ASP A 77 -6.31 -1.07 -3.42
N ILE A 78 -5.08 -1.51 -3.68
CA ILE A 78 -3.93 -1.15 -2.84
C ILE A 78 -3.37 0.23 -3.19
N ILE A 79 -3.62 0.73 -4.41
CA ILE A 79 -3.02 2.00 -4.86
C ILE A 79 -3.66 3.18 -4.16
N CYS A 80 -4.92 3.07 -3.75
CA CYS A 80 -5.61 4.13 -3.02
C CYS A 80 -4.93 4.52 -1.68
N VAL A 81 -4.06 3.66 -1.11
CA VAL A 81 -3.34 3.93 0.15
C VAL A 81 -1.84 4.17 -0.02
N VAL A 82 -1.28 3.99 -1.22
CA VAL A 82 0.19 4.00 -1.43
C VAL A 82 0.81 5.34 -1.03
N TYR A 83 0.20 6.47 -1.40
CA TYR A 83 0.75 7.79 -1.08
C TYR A 83 0.69 8.11 0.42
N ASP A 84 -0.37 7.68 1.11
CA ASP A 84 -0.46 7.84 2.57
C ASP A 84 0.58 6.99 3.28
N CYS A 85 0.80 5.75 2.82
CA CYS A 85 1.88 4.91 3.33
C CYS A 85 3.27 5.53 3.09
N ILE A 86 3.48 6.14 1.92
CA ILE A 86 4.72 6.86 1.61
C ILE A 86 4.91 8.02 2.59
N ASP A 87 3.89 8.86 2.79
CA ASP A 87 4.02 10.00 3.68
C ASP A 87 4.21 9.56 5.14
N TYR A 88 3.54 8.50 5.56
CA TYR A 88 3.72 7.92 6.89
C TYR A 88 5.17 7.50 7.15
N VAL A 89 5.80 6.79 6.21
CA VAL A 89 7.23 6.40 6.33
C VAL A 89 8.15 7.63 6.31
N ARG A 90 7.84 8.66 5.50
CA ARG A 90 8.66 9.89 5.49
C ARG A 90 8.54 10.66 6.80
N THR A 91 7.33 10.74 7.34
CA THR A 91 7.04 11.42 8.60
C THR A 91 7.64 10.67 9.79
N SER A 92 7.69 9.33 9.74
CA SER A 92 8.42 8.56 10.75
C SER A 92 9.90 8.94 10.81
N HIS A 93 10.53 9.09 9.64
CA HIS A 93 11.96 9.45 9.57
C HIS A 93 12.19 10.87 10.08
N ARG A 94 11.32 11.81 9.72
CA ARG A 94 11.44 13.23 10.12
C ARG A 94 11.20 13.47 11.60
N SER A 95 10.22 12.78 12.21
CA SER A 95 9.81 13.02 13.61
C SER A 95 10.82 12.55 14.66
N HIS A 96 11.83 11.78 14.25
CA HIS A 96 12.81 11.15 15.13
C HIS A 96 14.25 11.53 14.74
N ASP A 97 14.47 12.75 14.25
CA ASP A 97 15.81 13.24 13.83
C ASP A 97 16.52 12.30 12.84
N GLY A 98 15.77 11.67 11.93
CA GLY A 98 16.26 10.68 10.96
C GLY A 98 16.40 9.25 11.49
N GLN A 99 16.14 9.02 12.78
CA GLN A 99 16.30 7.72 13.43
C GLN A 99 15.02 6.87 13.43
N GLY A 100 13.88 7.44 13.03
CA GLY A 100 12.63 6.69 12.96
C GLY A 100 12.72 5.50 12.02
N ARG A 101 12.09 4.39 12.42
CA ARG A 101 12.05 3.15 11.64
C ARG A 101 10.61 2.67 11.54
N THR A 102 10.16 2.43 10.31
CA THR A 102 8.81 1.93 10.03
C THR A 102 8.85 0.44 9.68
N LEU A 103 8.04 -0.35 10.37
CA LEU A 103 7.69 -1.71 9.97
C LEU A 103 6.38 -1.70 9.17
N VAL A 104 6.39 -2.30 7.99
CA VAL A 104 5.17 -2.63 7.23
C VAL A 104 4.91 -4.11 7.39
N HIS A 105 3.82 -4.49 8.04
CA HIS A 105 3.47 -5.90 8.22
C HIS A 105 2.09 -6.24 7.68
N CYS A 106 1.93 -7.50 7.31
CA CYS A 106 0.63 -8.12 7.08
C CYS A 106 0.64 -9.48 7.78
N SER A 107 -0.23 -10.41 7.39
CA SER A 107 -0.26 -11.74 8.01
C SER A 107 1.07 -12.51 7.87
N GLN A 108 1.58 -12.67 6.65
CA GLN A 108 2.79 -13.49 6.38
C GLN A 108 4.01 -12.67 5.94
N GLY A 109 3.83 -11.37 5.69
CA GLY A 109 4.86 -10.55 5.07
C GLY A 109 5.18 -10.98 3.63
N VAL A 110 4.20 -11.47 2.87
CA VAL A 110 4.41 -12.04 1.52
C VAL A 110 3.93 -11.11 0.42
N SER A 111 2.70 -10.59 0.54
CA SER A 111 2.01 -9.88 -0.54
C SER A 111 1.71 -8.41 -0.20
N ARG A 112 0.72 -8.11 0.67
CA ARG A 112 0.32 -6.73 1.02
C ARG A 112 1.47 -5.83 1.47
N SER A 113 2.17 -6.19 2.55
CA SER A 113 3.27 -5.38 3.07
C SER A 113 4.45 -5.26 2.11
N VAL A 114 4.74 -6.34 1.37
CA VAL A 114 5.76 -6.35 0.31
C VAL A 114 5.37 -5.39 -0.82
N SER A 115 4.11 -5.35 -1.20
CA SER A 115 3.59 -4.48 -2.26
C SER A 115 3.74 -2.99 -1.88
N ILE A 116 3.39 -2.63 -0.65
CA ILE A 116 3.61 -1.27 -0.12
C ILE A 116 5.10 -0.93 -0.08
N ALA A 117 5.96 -1.86 0.37
CA ALA A 117 7.40 -1.63 0.42
C ALA A 117 8.01 -1.45 -0.98
N ILE A 118 7.57 -2.23 -1.97
CA ILE A 118 7.99 -2.07 -3.37
C ILE A 118 7.57 -0.68 -3.87
N ALA A 119 6.31 -0.29 -3.69
CA ALA A 119 5.81 1.02 -4.12
C ALA A 119 6.59 2.18 -3.47
N TYR A 120 6.90 2.07 -2.17
CA TYR A 120 7.72 3.05 -1.46
C TYR A 120 9.13 3.16 -2.06
N VAL A 121 9.82 2.04 -2.29
CA VAL A 121 11.18 2.04 -2.83
C VAL A 121 11.20 2.59 -4.26
N MET A 122 10.24 2.21 -5.10
CA MET A 122 10.09 2.77 -6.46
C MET A 122 9.88 4.29 -6.42
N TRP A 123 9.05 4.77 -5.49
CA TRP A 123 8.82 6.19 -5.30
C TRP A 123 10.09 6.92 -4.84
N LYS A 124 10.77 6.39 -3.81
CA LYS A 124 11.97 6.96 -3.19
C LYS A 124 13.14 7.04 -4.17
N ASP A 125 13.41 5.95 -4.89
CA ASP A 125 14.61 5.80 -5.71
C ASP A 125 14.36 6.16 -7.19
N GLY A 126 13.11 6.42 -7.57
CA GLY A 126 12.73 6.67 -8.97
C GLY A 126 12.79 5.44 -9.88
N GLY A 127 13.06 4.26 -9.32
CA GLY A 127 13.22 3.00 -10.05
C GLY A 127 11.92 2.42 -10.63
N ASN A 128 12.07 1.39 -11.47
CA ASN A 128 10.95 0.61 -12.00
C ASN A 128 10.63 -0.61 -11.12
N TYR A 129 9.46 -1.22 -11.38
CA TYR A 129 8.99 -2.38 -10.62
C TYR A 129 9.95 -3.56 -10.65
N ASP A 130 10.45 -3.96 -11.83
CA ASP A 130 11.22 -5.19 -12.00
C ASP A 130 12.55 -5.14 -11.23
N GLU A 131 13.25 -4.01 -11.30
CA GLU A 131 14.50 -3.78 -10.55
C GLU A 131 14.23 -3.75 -9.04
N THR A 132 13.20 -3.00 -8.63
CA THR A 132 12.84 -2.88 -7.21
C THR A 132 12.42 -4.23 -6.62
N PHE A 133 11.59 -4.98 -7.35
CA PHE A 133 11.14 -6.30 -6.92
C PHE A 133 12.31 -7.27 -6.77
N LYS A 134 13.29 -7.25 -7.68
CA LYS A 134 14.51 -8.07 -7.54
C LYS A 134 15.26 -7.76 -6.24
N VAL A 135 15.43 -6.49 -5.89
CA VAL A 135 16.08 -6.08 -4.64
C VAL A 135 15.29 -6.54 -3.42
N VAL A 136 13.97 -6.31 -3.42
CA VAL A 136 13.07 -6.73 -2.33
C VAL A 136 13.07 -8.26 -2.19
N LYS A 137 13.02 -9.00 -3.30
CA LYS A 137 13.03 -10.47 -3.33
C LYS A 137 14.36 -11.06 -2.87
N ALA A 138 15.48 -10.39 -3.18
CA ALA A 138 16.79 -10.80 -2.70
C ALA A 138 16.91 -10.64 -1.17
N ARG A 139 16.32 -9.58 -0.61
CA ARG A 139 16.29 -9.35 0.85
C ARG A 139 15.26 -10.24 1.57
N ARG A 140 14.06 -10.39 0.98
CA ARG A 140 12.96 -11.22 1.50
C ARG A 140 12.58 -12.29 0.48
N GLY A 141 13.20 -13.46 0.59
CA GLY A 141 13.06 -14.57 -0.37
C GLY A 141 11.63 -15.07 -0.59
N ILE A 142 10.72 -14.81 0.37
CA ILE A 142 9.30 -15.16 0.27
C ILE A 142 8.40 -14.06 -0.30
N ALA A 143 8.95 -12.90 -0.66
CA ALA A 143 8.21 -11.82 -1.29
C ALA A 143 7.49 -12.31 -2.55
N ASN A 144 6.17 -12.19 -2.57
CA ASN A 144 5.33 -12.65 -3.68
C ASN A 144 4.01 -11.89 -3.65
N PRO A 145 3.99 -10.61 -4.08
CA PRO A 145 2.75 -9.86 -4.31
C PRO A 145 1.75 -10.69 -5.12
N ASN A 146 0.46 -10.58 -4.79
CA ASN A 146 -0.56 -11.14 -5.66
C ASN A 146 -0.56 -10.41 -7.03
N ILE A 147 -1.13 -11.07 -8.03
CA ILE A 147 -1.08 -10.57 -9.41
C ILE A 147 -1.81 -9.24 -9.59
N GLY A 148 -2.91 -9.02 -8.85
CA GLY A 148 -3.65 -7.76 -8.90
C GLY A 148 -2.83 -6.59 -8.37
N PHE A 149 -2.17 -6.76 -7.22
CA PHE A 149 -1.25 -5.73 -6.69
C PHE A 149 -0.09 -5.46 -7.63
N THR A 150 0.49 -6.50 -8.22
CA THR A 150 1.56 -6.35 -9.23
C THR A 150 1.09 -5.49 -10.40
N SER A 151 -0.07 -5.83 -10.99
CA SER A 151 -0.66 -5.08 -12.10
C SER A 151 -0.97 -3.63 -11.72
N GLN A 152 -1.54 -3.42 -10.53
CA GLN A 152 -1.87 -2.09 -10.03
C GLN A 152 -0.61 -1.22 -9.83
N ILE A 153 0.45 -1.77 -9.25
CA ILE A 153 1.74 -1.05 -9.06
C ILE A 153 2.39 -0.72 -10.39
N LEU A 154 2.38 -1.64 -11.37
CA LEU A 154 2.89 -1.38 -12.72
C LEU A 154 2.14 -0.23 -13.41
N ILE A 155 0.81 -0.19 -13.28
CA ILE A 155 -0.02 0.89 -13.81
C ILE A 155 0.30 2.22 -13.10
N TRP A 156 0.40 2.20 -11.77
CA TRP A 156 0.77 3.37 -10.98
C TRP A 156 2.16 3.90 -11.36
N ASP A 157 3.14 3.02 -11.55
CA ASP A 157 4.50 3.38 -11.92
C ASP A 157 4.59 4.00 -13.32
N LYS A 158 3.81 3.47 -14.28
CA LYS A 158 3.65 4.10 -15.59
C LYS A 158 3.10 5.51 -15.46
N ARG A 159 2.04 5.69 -14.66
CA ARG A 159 1.39 7.00 -14.44
C ARG A 159 2.36 8.02 -13.85
N ARG A 160 3.02 7.65 -12.75
CA ARG A 160 4.00 8.51 -12.04
C ARG A 160 5.13 8.99 -12.96
N ARG A 161 5.52 8.20 -13.96
CA ARG A 161 6.54 8.60 -14.96
C ARG A 161 5.99 9.42 -16.12
N THR A 162 4.74 9.19 -16.53
CA THR A 162 4.12 9.89 -17.67
C THR A 162 3.47 11.22 -17.32
N GLU A 163 3.11 11.47 -16.06
CA GLU A 163 2.57 12.77 -15.60
C GLU A 163 3.54 13.94 -15.78
N SER A 164 4.81 13.64 -16.09
CA SER A 164 5.82 14.61 -16.51
C SER A 164 5.68 15.10 -17.96
N LEU A 165 4.75 14.56 -18.77
CA LEU A 165 4.59 14.88 -20.19
C LEU A 165 3.24 15.57 -20.48
N PRO A 166 3.22 16.79 -21.05
CA PRO A 166 1.99 17.43 -21.49
C PRO A 166 1.31 16.59 -22.58
N GLY A 167 0.04 16.21 -22.39
CA GLY A 167 -0.80 15.57 -23.41
C GLY A 167 -0.78 14.03 -23.46
N GLY A 168 -0.09 13.35 -22.54
CA GLY A 168 0.05 11.87 -22.54
C GLY A 168 -0.97 11.08 -21.70
N GLY A 169 -2.01 11.73 -21.16
CA GLY A 169 -2.94 11.13 -20.18
C GLY A 169 -4.27 10.62 -20.75
N VAL A 170 -4.95 9.79 -19.97
CA VAL A 170 -6.40 9.53 -20.09
C VAL A 170 -7.13 10.33 -19.04
N ASP A 171 -8.38 10.73 -19.33
CA ASP A 171 -9.28 11.31 -18.32
C ASP A 171 -9.58 10.27 -17.23
N ARG A 172 -9.69 10.72 -15.99
CA ARG A 172 -9.85 9.84 -14.82
C ARG A 172 -10.89 10.41 -13.88
N LEU A 173 -11.81 9.55 -13.47
CA LEU A 173 -12.80 9.85 -12.45
C LEU A 173 -12.45 9.06 -11.19
N TYR A 174 -12.49 9.74 -10.06
CA TYR A 174 -12.33 9.16 -8.74
C TYR A 174 -13.54 9.51 -7.90
N VAL A 175 -13.91 8.62 -6.99
CA VAL A 175 -14.85 8.91 -5.92
C VAL A 175 -14.10 8.92 -4.61
N ILE A 176 -14.42 9.89 -3.76
CA ILE A 176 -13.90 9.96 -2.40
C ILE A 176 -14.80 9.12 -1.51
N ALA A 177 -14.24 8.05 -0.96
CA ALA A 177 -14.97 7.09 -0.15
C ALA A 177 -14.04 6.52 0.93
N PRO A 178 -14.59 5.94 2.01
CA PRO A 178 -13.78 5.21 2.98
C PRO A 178 -12.91 4.14 2.31
N GLN A 179 -11.66 3.98 2.77
CA GLN A 179 -10.82 2.87 2.34
C GLN A 179 -11.50 1.53 2.65
N SER A 180 -12.04 1.41 3.86
CA SER A 180 -12.76 0.25 4.36
C SER A 180 -13.91 0.68 5.27
N GLU A 181 -14.93 -0.16 5.39
CA GLU A 181 -16.04 0.04 6.34
C GLU A 181 -15.59 0.02 7.81
N HIS A 182 -14.43 -0.57 8.09
CA HIS A 182 -13.84 -0.61 9.43
C HIS A 182 -13.34 0.76 9.91
N ASP A 183 -13.02 1.67 8.99
CA ASP A 183 -12.68 3.07 9.31
C ASP A 183 -13.37 4.02 8.32
N PRO A 184 -14.61 4.42 8.61
CA PRO A 184 -15.39 5.29 7.73
C PRO A 184 -14.81 6.72 7.63
N LYS A 185 -13.82 7.09 8.45
CA LYS A 185 -13.22 8.43 8.45
C LYS A 185 -11.95 8.48 7.62
N TYR A 186 -11.29 7.35 7.37
CA TYR A 186 -10.15 7.29 6.48
C TYR A 186 -10.60 7.25 5.02
N LEU A 187 -10.74 8.44 4.44
CA LEU A 187 -11.18 8.63 3.06
C LEU A 187 -10.02 8.54 2.07
N VAL A 188 -10.24 7.85 0.97
CA VAL A 188 -9.29 7.68 -0.12
C VAL A 188 -9.95 7.96 -1.47
N ALA A 189 -9.14 8.27 -2.48
CA ALA A 189 -9.62 8.42 -3.85
C ALA A 189 -9.63 7.05 -4.56
N LYS A 190 -10.82 6.48 -4.76
CA LYS A 190 -11.01 5.21 -5.49
C LYS A 190 -11.30 5.51 -6.95
N GLN A 191 -10.55 4.89 -7.87
CA GLN A 191 -10.74 5.14 -9.29
C GLN A 191 -12.05 4.50 -9.78
N VAL A 192 -12.91 5.30 -10.42
CA VAL A 192 -14.11 4.84 -11.11
C VAL A 192 -13.69 4.31 -12.49
N THR A 193 -14.24 3.16 -12.89
CA THR A 193 -14.02 2.62 -14.23
C THR A 193 -15.28 2.58 -15.05
N ILE A 194 -15.18 3.13 -16.26
CA ILE A 194 -16.25 3.13 -17.25
C ILE A 194 -16.03 1.91 -18.16
N GLY A 195 -16.85 0.88 -17.98
CA GLY A 195 -16.78 -0.39 -18.71
C GLY A 195 -16.60 -1.58 -17.77
N GLY A 196 -17.61 -2.46 -17.71
CA GLY A 196 -17.63 -3.64 -16.83
C GLY A 196 -16.42 -4.54 -17.05
N GLY A 197 -15.58 -4.65 -16.02
CA GLY A 197 -14.37 -5.46 -16.03
C GLY A 197 -13.83 -5.60 -14.61
N ASP A 198 -14.16 -6.75 -14.02
CA ASP A 198 -13.78 -7.33 -12.73
C ASP A 198 -12.47 -6.80 -12.12
N GLY A 199 -12.55 -6.31 -10.88
CA GLY A 199 -11.37 -5.85 -10.12
C GLY A 199 -11.58 -4.64 -9.22
N GLY A 200 -12.52 -4.68 -8.26
CA GLY A 200 -12.58 -3.72 -7.14
C GLY A 200 -12.89 -2.26 -7.46
N LYS A 201 -13.25 -1.96 -8.71
CA LYS A 201 -13.53 -0.62 -9.19
C LYS A 201 -15.01 -0.30 -9.13
N ILE A 202 -15.30 0.96 -8.88
CA ILE A 202 -16.66 1.48 -8.79
C ILE A 202 -17.17 1.65 -10.22
N GLY A 203 -18.23 0.94 -10.57
CA GLY A 203 -18.89 1.06 -11.86
C GLY A 203 -19.78 2.29 -11.92
N VAL A 204 -20.22 2.66 -13.12
CA VAL A 204 -21.04 3.86 -13.36
C VAL A 204 -22.39 3.81 -12.65
N GLU A 205 -22.88 2.62 -12.35
CA GLU A 205 -24.10 2.35 -11.59
C GLU A 205 -24.01 2.76 -10.10
N LEU A 206 -22.80 3.00 -9.60
CA LEU A 206 -22.53 3.47 -8.24
C LEU A 206 -22.26 4.99 -8.19
N LEU A 207 -22.48 5.72 -9.29
CA LEU A 207 -22.41 7.17 -9.34
C LEU A 207 -23.64 7.81 -8.68
N ASP A 208 -23.67 7.77 -7.35
CA ASP A 208 -24.63 8.51 -6.53
C ASP A 208 -24.28 10.01 -6.56
N SER A 209 -25.23 10.85 -6.98
CA SER A 209 -25.01 12.30 -7.10
C SER A 209 -24.61 12.97 -5.78
N ARG A 210 -24.91 12.34 -4.64
CA ARG A 210 -24.60 12.82 -3.28
C ARG A 210 -23.13 12.60 -2.89
N CYS A 211 -22.39 11.78 -3.63
CA CYS A 211 -20.97 11.52 -3.38
C CYS A 211 -20.07 12.71 -3.79
N VAL A 212 -18.80 12.63 -3.39
CA VAL A 212 -17.75 13.55 -3.86
C VAL A 212 -16.94 12.86 -4.93
N PHE A 213 -16.86 13.49 -6.11
CA PHE A 213 -16.07 12.98 -7.23
C PHE A 213 -14.95 13.94 -7.59
N VAL A 214 -13.80 13.39 -7.98
CA VAL A 214 -12.67 14.13 -8.54
C VAL A 214 -12.46 13.67 -9.97
N PHE A 215 -12.65 14.56 -10.93
CA PHE A 215 -12.40 14.30 -12.34
C PHE A 215 -11.13 15.03 -12.78
N GLN A 216 -10.13 14.27 -13.21
CA GLN A 216 -8.87 14.78 -13.73
C GLN A 216 -8.84 14.58 -15.25
N THR A 217 -8.70 15.66 -16.00
CA THR A 217 -8.56 15.59 -17.46
C THR A 217 -7.14 15.19 -17.85
N LYS A 218 -6.98 14.70 -19.08
CA LYS A 218 -5.68 14.46 -19.71
C LYS A 218 -4.81 15.72 -19.86
N SER A 219 -5.41 16.91 -19.80
CA SER A 219 -4.72 18.20 -19.79
C SER A 219 -4.28 18.64 -18.39
N GLY A 220 -4.56 17.85 -17.35
CA GLY A 220 -4.19 18.13 -15.96
C GLY A 220 -5.17 19.03 -15.21
N VAL A 221 -6.32 19.38 -15.81
CA VAL A 221 -7.36 20.15 -15.12
C VAL A 221 -8.12 19.22 -14.17
N VAL A 222 -8.36 19.68 -12.94
CA VAL A 222 -9.08 18.93 -11.92
C VAL A 222 -10.42 19.60 -11.65
N TYR A 223 -11.49 18.83 -11.73
CA TYR A 223 -12.84 19.21 -11.34
C TYR A 223 -13.25 18.41 -10.11
N VAL A 224 -13.90 19.08 -9.16
CA VAL A 224 -14.44 18.44 -7.96
C VAL A 224 -15.95 18.61 -7.97
N TRP A 225 -16.68 17.50 -7.97
CA TRP A 225 -18.12 17.49 -7.78
C TRP A 225 -18.41 17.31 -6.29
N LEU A 226 -19.23 18.21 -5.74
CA LEU A 226 -19.69 18.14 -4.36
C LEU A 226 -21.19 17.85 -4.37
N GLY A 227 -21.58 16.63 -3.98
CA GLY A 227 -22.95 16.17 -4.14
C GLY A 227 -24.03 16.97 -3.40
N LYS A 228 -23.66 17.80 -2.44
CA LYS A 228 -24.56 18.76 -1.77
C LYS A 228 -25.18 19.81 -2.71
N ASP A 229 -24.60 20.03 -3.89
CA ASP A 229 -25.14 20.94 -4.91
C ASP A 229 -26.09 20.22 -5.91
N SER A 230 -26.46 18.96 -5.64
CA SER A 230 -27.28 18.12 -6.53
C SER A 230 -28.74 17.93 -6.10
N GLU A 231 -29.20 18.65 -5.07
CA GLU A 231 -30.63 18.73 -4.78
C GLU A 231 -31.34 19.65 -5.78
N SER A 232 -31.92 19.01 -6.81
CA SER A 232 -32.99 19.55 -7.66
C SER A 232 -34.08 18.52 -7.82
#